data_AF-A0A543D3W0-F1
#
_entry.id   AF-A0A543D3W0-F1
#
_cell.length_a   1.000
_cell.length_b   1.000
_cell.length_c   1.000
_cell.angle_alpha   90.00
_cell.angle_beta   90.00
_cell.angle_gamma   90.00
#
_symmetry.space_group_name_H-M   'P 1'
#
loop_
_entity.id
_entity.type
_entity.pdbx_description
1 polymer ?
#
loop_
_entity_poly.entity_id
_entity_poly.type
_entity_poly.pdbx_seq_one_letter_code
_entity_poly.pdbx_strand_id
1 'polypeptide(L)'
;MAATVLHVVVDAANVVGSRPDGWWRDRGGAARSLAGRLAAVLAEDPGRLADALGRPGTDLRVHLVLEGAARVADLPTHPHLDVVLAEADGDAAIADLATDLAAAPYADVVVVTADRALRTRVVDAGATTAGPHTLQNALP
;
A
#
# COMPACT_ATOMS: atom_id res chain seq x y z
N MET A 1 15.87 10.28 -20.25
CA MET A 1 15.99 9.50 -19.01
C MET A 1 14.60 8.98 -18.69
N ALA A 2 14.44 7.70 -18.34
CA ALA A 2 13.15 7.22 -17.88
C ALA A 2 12.80 7.91 -16.56
N ALA A 3 11.54 8.28 -16.39
CA ALA A 3 11.07 8.88 -15.15
C ALA A 3 10.99 7.80 -14.06
N THR A 4 11.37 8.15 -12.84
CA THR A 4 11.19 7.28 -11.67
C THR A 4 9.71 7.07 -11.41
N VAL A 5 9.32 5.83 -11.09
CA VAL A 5 7.97 5.50 -10.63
C VAL A 5 8.03 5.14 -9.14
N LEU A 6 7.15 5.76 -8.36
CA LEU A 6 6.96 5.44 -6.95
C LEU A 6 6.01 4.25 -6.81
N HIS A 7 6.50 3.17 -6.22
CA HIS A 7 5.69 2.02 -5.83
C HIS A 7 5.33 2.12 -4.34
N VAL A 8 4.05 2.26 -4.05
CA VAL A 8 3.53 2.32 -2.68
C VAL A 8 2.91 0.98 -2.32
N VAL A 9 3.64 0.15 -1.57
CA VAL A 9 3.13 -1.14 -1.08
C VAL A 9 2.42 -0.90 0.26
N VAL A 10 1.14 -1.25 0.34
CA VAL A 10 0.30 -0.98 1.51
C VAL A 10 -0.04 -2.28 2.21
N ASP A 11 0.41 -2.42 3.45
CA ASP A 11 -0.02 -3.47 4.37
C ASP A 11 -1.45 -3.16 4.86
N ALA A 12 -2.45 -3.75 4.22
CA ALA A 12 -3.83 -3.41 4.52
C ALA A 12 -4.24 -3.81 5.93
N ALA A 13 -3.79 -4.96 6.42
CA ALA A 13 -4.12 -5.45 7.76
C ALA A 13 -3.60 -4.49 8.82
N ASN A 14 -2.35 -4.02 8.66
CA ASN A 14 -1.75 -3.05 9.57
C ASN A 14 -2.41 -1.66 9.48
N VAL A 15 -2.72 -1.18 8.26
CA VAL A 15 -3.36 0.13 8.07
C VAL A 15 -4.80 0.17 8.59
N VAL A 16 -5.56 -0.89 8.37
CA VAL A 16 -6.90 -1.05 8.96
C VAL A 16 -6.78 -1.16 10.48
N GLY A 17 -5.86 -2.00 10.96
CA GLY A 17 -5.62 -2.22 12.39
C GLY A 17 -5.13 -0.99 13.15
N SER A 18 -4.61 0.02 12.47
CA SER A 18 -4.09 1.24 13.10
C SER A 18 -5.18 2.20 13.59
N ARG A 19 -6.46 1.93 13.32
CA ARG A 19 -7.59 2.78 13.75
C ARG A 19 -8.55 2.01 14.67
N PRO A 20 -9.03 2.61 15.77
CA PRO A 20 -10.03 1.99 16.64
C PRO A 20 -11.46 2.26 16.11
N ASP A 21 -11.75 1.86 14.88
CA ASP A 21 -13.01 2.14 14.17
C ASP A 21 -14.00 0.97 14.16
N GLY A 22 -13.70 -0.11 14.88
CA GLY A 22 -14.55 -1.30 14.91
C GLY A 22 -14.26 -2.34 13.83
N TRP A 23 -13.16 -2.20 13.06
CA TRP A 23 -12.78 -3.10 11.97
C TRP A 23 -12.84 -4.60 12.29
N TRP A 24 -12.64 -5.00 13.55
CA TRP A 24 -12.68 -6.40 13.98
C TRP A 24 -14.06 -7.05 13.78
N ARG A 25 -15.14 -6.25 13.67
CA ARG A 25 -16.51 -6.72 13.41
C ARG A 25 -16.74 -7.11 11.95
N ASP A 26 -16.05 -6.45 11.02
CA ASP A 26 -16.12 -6.72 9.58
C ASP A 26 -14.77 -6.39 8.93
N ARG A 27 -13.83 -7.34 9.02
CA ARG A 27 -12.49 -7.19 8.45
C ARG A 27 -12.52 -6.99 6.94
N GLY A 28 -13.39 -7.73 6.25
CA GLY A 28 -13.55 -7.63 4.80
C GLY A 28 -14.11 -6.27 4.38
N GLY A 29 -15.09 -5.74 5.13
CA GLY A 29 -15.63 -4.39 4.92
C GLY A 29 -14.59 -3.31 5.16
N ALA A 30 -13.77 -3.44 6.20
CA ALA A 30 -12.69 -2.49 6.46
C ALA A 30 -11.64 -2.48 5.34
N ALA A 31 -11.25 -3.65 4.83
CA ALA A 31 -10.36 -3.75 3.66
C ALA A 31 -10.98 -3.13 2.39
N ARG A 32 -12.26 -3.41 2.11
CA ARG A 32 -12.99 -2.78 0.98
C ARG A 32 -13.07 -1.26 1.13
N SER A 33 -13.30 -0.76 2.34
CA SER A 33 -13.32 0.68 2.64
C SER A 33 -11.96 1.33 2.37
N LEU A 34 -10.87 0.71 2.83
CA LEU A 34 -9.51 1.19 2.54
C LEU A 34 -9.24 1.23 1.03
N ALA A 35 -9.57 0.16 0.31
CA ALA A 35 -9.43 0.12 -1.15
C ALA A 35 -10.26 1.21 -1.85
N GLY A 36 -11.49 1.45 -1.39
CA GLY A 36 -12.37 2.53 -1.87
C GLY A 36 -11.75 3.91 -1.71
N ARG A 37 -11.19 4.19 -0.54
CA ARG A 37 -10.54 5.47 -0.26
C ARG A 37 -9.25 5.67 -1.06
N LEU A 38 -8.49 4.60 -1.29
CA LEU A 38 -7.33 4.61 -2.19
C LEU A 38 -7.74 4.90 -3.63
N ALA A 39 -8.76 4.22 -4.15
CA ALA A 39 -9.26 4.47 -5.49
C ALA A 39 -9.80 5.92 -5.64
N ALA A 40 -10.50 6.43 -4.62
CA ALA A 40 -11.00 7.81 -4.62
C ALA A 40 -9.87 8.84 -4.69
N VAL A 41 -8.83 8.74 -3.83
CA VAL A 41 -7.72 9.70 -3.89
C VAL A 41 -6.95 9.60 -5.21
N LEU A 42 -6.78 8.40 -5.76
CA LEU A 42 -6.09 8.21 -7.04
C LEU A 42 -6.87 8.80 -8.22
N ALA A 43 -8.20 8.81 -8.16
CA ALA A 43 -9.05 9.41 -9.19
C ALA A 43 -9.11 10.94 -9.08
N GLU A 44 -9.04 11.48 -7.87
CA GLU A 44 -9.15 12.93 -7.61
C GLU A 44 -7.80 13.65 -7.75
N ASP A 45 -6.77 13.17 -7.05
CA ASP A 45 -5.43 13.75 -7.03
C ASP A 45 -4.41 12.66 -6.62
N PRO A 46 -3.85 11.90 -7.58
CA PRO A 46 -2.84 10.90 -7.27
C PRO A 46 -1.57 11.53 -6.69
N GLY A 47 -1.25 12.78 -7.05
CA GLY A 47 -0.08 13.51 -6.52
C GLY A 47 -0.12 13.65 -5.01
N ARG A 48 -1.32 13.73 -4.41
CA ARG A 48 -1.51 13.81 -2.95
C ARG A 48 -0.85 12.67 -2.18
N LEU A 49 -0.88 11.44 -2.71
CA LEU A 49 -0.23 10.29 -2.07
C LEU A 49 1.29 10.40 -2.18
N ALA A 50 1.82 10.77 -3.35
CA ALA A 50 3.26 10.95 -3.54
C ALA A 50 3.81 12.08 -2.65
N ASP A 51 3.09 13.20 -2.57
CA ASP A 51 3.42 14.34 -1.71
C ASP A 51 3.47 13.95 -0.23
N ALA A 52 2.44 13.23 0.26
CA ALA A 52 2.38 12.76 1.63
C ALA A 52 3.54 11.80 1.99
N LEU A 53 4.06 11.07 0.99
CA LEU A 53 5.21 10.18 1.12
C LEU A 53 6.55 10.89 0.83
N GLY A 54 6.53 12.21 0.61
CA GLY A 54 7.73 13.01 0.38
C GLY A 54 8.38 12.78 -0.98
N ARG A 55 7.58 12.47 -2.01
CA ARG A 55 8.01 12.27 -3.41
C ARG A 55 7.21 13.13 -4.40
N PRO A 56 7.16 14.45 -4.18
CA PRO A 56 6.30 15.32 -4.98
C PRO A 56 6.61 15.27 -6.46
N GLY A 57 5.57 15.30 -7.29
CA GLY A 57 5.70 15.27 -8.75
C GLY A 57 6.14 13.93 -9.37
N THR A 58 6.16 12.85 -8.57
CA THR A 58 6.51 11.51 -9.05
C THR A 58 5.24 10.75 -9.45
N ASP A 59 5.26 10.07 -10.60
CA ASP A 59 4.19 9.12 -10.94
C ASP A 59 4.20 7.94 -9.97
N LEU A 60 3.03 7.37 -9.68
CA LEU A 60 2.93 6.33 -8.65
C LEU A 60 2.01 5.18 -9.02
N ARG A 61 2.33 4.01 -8.46
CA ARG A 61 1.48 2.83 -8.42
C ARG A 61 1.31 2.35 -6.99
N VAL A 62 0.06 2.13 -6.57
CA VAL A 62 -0.28 1.57 -5.26
C VAL A 62 -0.49 0.07 -5.39
N HIS A 63 0.13 -0.69 -4.49
CA HIS A 63 -0.03 -2.13 -4.35
C HIS A 63 -0.67 -2.41 -3.00
N LEU A 64 -1.98 -2.65 -2.96
CA LEU A 64 -2.71 -2.97 -1.74
C LEU A 64 -2.61 -4.47 -1.46
N VAL A 65 -1.83 -4.86 -0.44
CA VAL A 65 -1.68 -6.26 -0.05
C VAL A 65 -2.75 -6.64 0.96
N LEU A 66 -3.56 -7.64 0.62
CA LEU A 66 -4.64 -8.17 1.45
C LEU A 66 -4.31 -9.59 1.91
N GLU A 67 -4.44 -9.84 3.21
CA GLU A 67 -4.41 -11.19 3.78
C GLU A 67 -5.83 -11.75 3.91
N GLY A 68 -6.05 -12.98 3.45
CA GLY A 68 -7.27 -13.74 3.72
C GLY A 68 -8.47 -13.43 2.82
N ALA A 69 -9.68 -13.60 3.38
CA ALA A 69 -10.92 -13.88 2.64
C ALA A 69 -11.58 -12.71 1.86
N ALA A 70 -10.87 -11.58 1.65
CA ALA A 70 -11.39 -10.51 0.81
C ALA A 70 -11.51 -10.98 -0.64
N ARG A 71 -12.70 -10.89 -1.22
CA ARG A 71 -12.92 -11.26 -2.63
C ARG A 71 -12.52 -10.09 -3.51
N VAL A 72 -11.57 -10.32 -4.43
CA VAL A 72 -11.10 -9.29 -5.38
C VAL A 72 -12.24 -8.69 -6.19
N ALA A 73 -13.26 -9.49 -6.54
CA ALA A 73 -14.41 -9.05 -7.32
C ALA A 73 -15.24 -7.93 -6.64
N ASP A 74 -15.15 -7.79 -5.31
CA ASP A 74 -15.88 -6.79 -4.54
C ASP A 74 -15.04 -5.51 -4.28
N LEU A 75 -13.82 -5.44 -4.83
CA LEU A 75 -12.90 -4.31 -4.66
C LEU A 75 -12.97 -3.34 -5.85
N PRO A 76 -12.79 -2.03 -5.61
CA PRO A 76 -12.69 -1.06 -6.69
C PRO A 76 -11.45 -1.32 -7.55
N THR A 77 -11.57 -1.01 -8.84
CA THR A 77 -10.45 -1.05 -9.79
C THR A 77 -10.02 0.37 -10.13
N HIS A 78 -8.72 0.60 -10.20
CA HIS A 78 -8.15 1.85 -10.72
C HIS A 78 -6.84 1.54 -11.47
N PRO A 79 -6.49 2.25 -12.57
CA PRO A 79 -5.28 1.95 -13.35
C PRO A 79 -3.96 2.02 -12.55
N HIS A 80 -3.97 2.75 -11.44
CA HIS A 80 -2.81 2.93 -10.54
C HIS A 80 -2.95 2.15 -9.21
N LEU A 81 -3.96 1.28 -9.09
CA LEU A 81 -4.20 0.45 -7.90
C LEU A 81 -4.20 -1.03 -8.28
N ASP A 82 -3.14 -1.72 -7.88
CA ASP A 82 -3.03 -3.17 -7.95
C ASP A 82 -3.41 -3.76 -6.59
N VAL A 83 -4.31 -4.74 -6.57
CA VAL A 83 -4.63 -5.51 -5.36
C VAL A 83 -3.87 -6.82 -5.41
N VAL A 84 -3.08 -7.08 -4.36
CA VAL A 84 -2.28 -8.29 -4.22
C VAL A 84 -2.86 -9.14 -3.10
N LEU A 85 -3.25 -10.37 -3.41
CA LEU A 85 -3.73 -11.31 -2.40
C LEU A 85 -2.57 -12.14 -1.86
N ALA A 86 -2.34 -12.07 -0.55
CA ALA A 86 -1.44 -12.98 0.15
C ALA A 86 -2.21 -14.25 0.54
N GLU A 87 -1.79 -15.40 0.02
CA GLU A 87 -2.48 -16.68 0.25
C GLU A 87 -2.42 -17.17 1.71
N ALA A 88 -1.36 -16.82 2.44
CA ALA A 88 -1.18 -17.28 3.83
C ALA A 88 -0.36 -16.32 4.72
N ASP A 89 0.66 -15.66 4.18
CA ASP A 89 1.56 -14.78 4.95
C ASP A 89 1.66 -13.42 4.25
N GLY A 90 1.01 -12.41 4.85
CA GLY A 90 1.03 -11.04 4.35
C GLY A 90 2.42 -10.41 4.38
N ASP A 91 3.20 -10.66 5.42
CA ASP A 91 4.53 -10.07 5.60
C ASP A 91 5.51 -10.63 4.57
N ALA A 92 5.46 -11.94 4.32
CA ALA A 92 6.26 -12.56 3.27
C ALA A 92 5.87 -12.01 1.89
N ALA A 93 4.57 -11.95 1.58
CA ALA A 93 4.10 -11.42 0.30
C ALA A 93 4.52 -9.95 0.09
N ILE A 94 4.44 -9.11 1.12
CA ILE A 94 4.88 -7.70 1.05
C ILE A 94 6.37 -7.61 0.80
N ALA A 95 7.18 -8.39 1.52
CA ALA A 95 8.63 -8.33 1.38
C ALA A 95 9.12 -8.85 0.04
N ASP A 96 8.52 -9.92 -0.48
CA ASP A 96 8.85 -10.47 -1.79
C ASP A 96 8.46 -9.48 -2.88
N LEU A 97 7.26 -8.89 -2.80
CA LEU A 97 6.81 -7.83 -3.71
C LEU A 97 7.73 -6.61 -3.66
N ALA A 98 8.11 -6.14 -2.47
CA ALA A 98 9.02 -5.00 -2.33
C ALA A 98 10.39 -5.27 -2.97
N THR A 99 10.89 -6.50 -2.82
CA THR A 99 12.15 -6.94 -3.44
C THR A 99 12.06 -6.91 -4.96
N ASP A 100 11.01 -7.52 -5.52
CA ASP A 100 10.79 -7.58 -6.97
C ASP A 100 10.65 -6.18 -7.59
N LEU A 101 9.90 -5.29 -6.92
CA LEU A 101 9.73 -3.91 -7.36
C LEU A 101 11.03 -3.10 -7.28
N ALA A 102 11.81 -3.26 -6.19
CA ALA A 102 13.08 -2.56 -6.02
C ALA A 102 14.16 -3.01 -7.02
N ALA A 103 14.04 -4.21 -7.56
CA ALA A 103 14.93 -4.71 -8.62
C ALA A 103 14.68 -4.05 -9.99
N ALA A 104 13.52 -3.40 -10.18
CA ALA A 104 13.21 -2.73 -11.44
C ALA A 104 14.01 -1.41 -11.58
N PRO A 105 14.48 -1.08 -12.81
CA PRO A 105 15.19 0.17 -13.04
C PRO A 105 14.24 1.35 -12.83
N TYR A 106 14.74 2.41 -12.18
CA TYR A 106 13.98 3.63 -11.88
C TYR A 106 12.76 3.41 -10.96
N ALA A 107 12.77 2.36 -10.14
CA ALA A 107 11.78 2.16 -9.09
C ALA A 107 12.21 2.84 -7.79
N ASP A 108 11.27 3.52 -7.14
CA ASP A 108 11.36 3.95 -5.75
C ASP A 108 10.25 3.26 -4.98
N VAL A 109 10.58 2.53 -3.92
CA VAL A 109 9.61 1.68 -3.21
C VAL A 109 9.40 2.22 -1.79
N VAL A 110 8.13 2.42 -1.42
CA VAL A 110 7.71 2.77 -0.07
C VAL A 110 6.73 1.73 0.44
N VAL A 111 7.05 1.09 1.56
CA VAL A 111 6.14 0.17 2.26
C VAL A 111 5.44 0.90 3.41
N VAL A 112 4.11 0.93 3.38
CA VAL A 112 3.27 1.52 4.43
C VAL A 112 2.92 0.43 5.43
N THR A 113 3.58 0.43 6.59
CA THR A 113 3.31 -0.49 7.71
C THR A 113 3.84 0.07 9.04
N ALA A 114 3.26 -0.35 10.15
CA ALA A 114 3.76 -0.12 11.50
C ALA A 114 4.55 -1.32 12.07
N ASP A 115 4.59 -2.45 11.38
CA ASP A 115 5.30 -3.64 11.83
C ASP A 115 6.83 -3.42 11.78
N ARG A 116 7.52 -3.64 12.90
CA ARG A 116 8.96 -3.38 13.01
C ARG A 116 9.82 -4.45 12.33
N ALA A 117 9.39 -5.70 12.36
CA ALA A 117 10.11 -6.79 11.72
C ALA A 117 10.01 -6.65 10.20
N LEU A 118 8.80 -6.39 9.69
CA LEU A 118 8.57 -6.16 8.27
C LEU A 118 9.35 -4.93 7.76
N ARG A 119 9.34 -3.82 8.52
CA ARG A 119 10.15 -2.63 8.20
C ARG A 119 11.63 -2.95 8.01
N THR A 120 12.19 -3.78 8.88
CA THR A 120 13.60 -4.19 8.78
C THR A 120 13.82 -4.96 7.47
N ARG A 121 12.97 -5.97 7.21
CA ARG A 121 13.08 -6.83 6.01
C ARG A 121 12.98 -6.04 4.71
N VAL A 122 12.04 -5.10 4.60
CA VAL A 122 11.84 -4.33 3.35
C VAL A 122 12.90 -3.27 3.13
N VAL A 123 13.49 -2.72 4.20
CA VAL A 123 14.65 -1.81 4.09
C VAL A 123 15.88 -2.56 3.59
N ASP A 124 16.11 -3.78 4.09
CA ASP A 124 17.19 -4.64 3.59
C ASP A 124 17.00 -5.00 2.10
N ALA A 125 15.75 -5.03 1.63
CA ALA A 125 15.39 -5.23 0.22
C ALA A 125 15.49 -3.95 -0.65
N GLY A 126 15.89 -2.80 -0.07
CA GLY A 126 16.08 -1.55 -0.80
C GLY A 126 14.84 -0.63 -0.82
N ALA A 127 13.77 -0.96 -0.10
CA ALA A 127 12.63 -0.06 0.05
C ALA A 127 12.83 0.94 1.21
N THR A 128 12.01 1.98 1.23
CA THR A 128 11.81 2.84 2.41
C THR A 128 10.45 2.55 3.05
N THR A 129 10.19 3.10 4.23
CA THR A 129 8.96 2.79 4.97
C THR A 129 8.23 4.05 5.43
N ALA A 130 6.90 4.00 5.44
CA ALA A 130 6.04 5.01 6.03
C ALA A 130 5.07 4.37 7.03
N GLY A 131 4.61 5.16 8.02
CA GLY A 131 3.60 4.69 8.97
C GLY A 131 2.18 4.76 8.38
N PRO A 132 1.23 3.96 8.91
CA PRO A 132 -0.17 4.02 8.49
C PRO A 132 -0.78 5.41 8.55
N HIS A 133 -0.41 6.21 9.56
CA HIS A 133 -0.94 7.56 9.73
C HIS A 133 -0.63 8.47 8.54
N THR A 134 0.56 8.35 7.93
CA THR A 134 0.96 9.12 6.75
C THR A 134 -0.02 8.89 5.60
N LEU A 135 -0.32 7.62 5.31
CA LEU A 135 -1.30 7.25 4.30
C LEU A 135 -2.70 7.74 4.68
N GLN A 136 -3.14 7.45 5.91
CA GLN A 136 -4.50 7.73 6.37
C GLN A 136 -4.86 9.22 6.32
N ASN A 137 -3.90 10.14 6.47
CA ASN A 137 -4.12 11.59 6.34
C ASN A 137 -4.24 12.07 4.89
N ALA A 138 -3.67 11.32 3.96
CA ALA A 138 -3.73 11.61 2.53
C ALA A 138 -5.01 11.06 1.89
N LEU A 139 -5.70 10.13 2.55
CA LEU A 139 -6.99 9.59 2.11
C LEU A 139 -8.15 10.52 2.47
N PRO A 140 -9.25 10.52 1.69
CA PRO A 140 -10.50 11.21 2.03
C PRO A 140 -11.19 10.60 3.26
#